data_AF-A0A7X7UKK6-F1
#
_entry.id   AF-A0A7X7UKK6-F1
#
_cell.length_a   1.000
_cell.length_b   1.000
_cell.length_c   1.000
_cell.angle_alpha   90.00
_cell.angle_beta   90.00
_cell.angle_gamma   90.00
#
_symmetry.space_group_name_H-M   'P 1'
#
loop_
_entity.id
_entity.type
_entity.pdbx_description
1 polymer ?
#
loop_
_entity_poly.entity_id
_entity_poly.type
_entity_poly.pdbx_seq_one_letter_code
_entity_poly.pdbx_strand_id
1 'polypeptide(L)'
;MILSTSYKYRLNTGIYLGLLLGLALLSGGCQTRQAIHFKVLAPATVSIPSNIYKVCVINNAIANNSDSNGVFYAFAGKLYYDSVKYDTLLSWSAIDAMTAAMSESARFELASDPYLLPRQPQQQFSLPLGLMVLDTLCSPAGAQGAIVLEDIRAFDMFDYYGFDQGLYYMKMKVVGAADFRFYDLKQQVVVDRYTVSDTLFWDNVAYGWDRCLQAFPARDEAFARIASQLGNKYISRISPTLRNEQRFYFVLSNNSDFKKGAEYAQQGMWATAARYWIKPASGKRKLQAALASFNMALASEMQGKLDIALYWIEQSLLHKQTPEAQKYRETLFKRQAEVDKLVEQLKIEP
;
A
#
# COMPACT_ATOMS: atom_id res chain seq x y z
N MET A 1 -68.88 -20.15 41.19
CA MET A 1 -69.07 -20.35 39.73
C MET A 1 -68.86 -18.99 39.08
N ILE A 2 -67.69 -18.76 38.49
CA ILE A 2 -67.27 -17.44 38.00
C ILE A 2 -67.77 -17.27 36.55
N LEU A 3 -68.54 -16.21 36.32
CA LEU A 3 -69.09 -15.81 35.03
C LEU A 3 -67.97 -15.36 34.09
N SER A 4 -67.87 -15.97 32.90
CA SER A 4 -66.94 -15.55 31.85
C SER A 4 -67.59 -14.48 30.97
N THR A 5 -66.93 -13.32 30.88
CA THR A 5 -67.19 -12.30 29.87
C THR A 5 -66.11 -12.43 28.80
N SER A 6 -66.48 -12.84 27.59
CA SER A 6 -65.56 -12.83 26.44
C SER A 6 -65.82 -11.58 25.59
N TYR A 7 -64.84 -10.67 25.59
CA TYR A 7 -64.81 -9.51 24.71
C TYR A 7 -64.36 -9.96 23.32
N LYS A 8 -65.24 -9.84 22.31
CA LYS A 8 -64.87 -10.01 20.90
C LYS A 8 -64.18 -8.75 20.39
N TYR A 9 -62.85 -8.78 20.29
CA TYR A 9 -62.12 -7.79 19.49
C TYR A 9 -62.32 -8.08 18.00
N ARG A 10 -63.06 -7.21 17.30
CA ARG A 10 -63.07 -7.17 15.83
C ARG A 10 -61.70 -6.65 15.37
N LEU A 11 -60.82 -7.54 14.91
CA LEU A 11 -59.61 -7.12 14.19
C LEU A 11 -60.01 -6.38 12.91
N ASN A 12 -59.59 -5.12 12.82
CA ASN A 12 -59.86 -4.25 11.69
C ASN A 12 -58.89 -4.61 10.54
N THR A 13 -59.27 -5.55 9.68
CA THR A 13 -58.46 -6.11 8.58
C THR A 13 -57.95 -5.04 7.60
N GLY A 14 -58.61 -3.88 7.50
CA GLY A 14 -58.15 -2.75 6.68
C GLY A 14 -56.87 -2.08 7.18
N ILE A 15 -56.59 -2.10 8.48
CA ILE A 15 -55.40 -1.46 9.07
C ILE A 15 -54.14 -2.29 8.77
N TYR A 16 -54.24 -3.63 8.84
CA TYR A 16 -53.14 -4.53 8.52
C TYR A 16 -52.81 -4.56 7.03
N LEU A 17 -53.82 -4.43 6.15
CA LEU A 17 -53.59 -4.30 4.71
C LEU A 17 -52.89 -2.98 4.36
N GLY A 18 -53.23 -1.89 5.05
CA GLY A 18 -52.55 -0.59 4.93
C GLY A 18 -51.10 -0.61 5.43
N LEU A 19 -50.81 -1.32 6.51
CA LEU A 19 -49.45 -1.53 7.04
C LEU A 19 -48.59 -2.43 6.14
N LEU A 20 -49.17 -3.46 5.52
CA LEU A 20 -48.49 -4.31 4.55
C LEU A 20 -48.21 -3.60 3.21
N LEU A 21 -49.12 -2.76 2.72
CA LEU A 21 -48.85 -1.89 1.57
C LEU A 21 -47.83 -0.77 1.90
N GLY A 22 -47.83 -0.26 3.13
CA GLY A 22 -46.85 0.72 3.61
C GLY A 22 -45.42 0.17 3.70
N LEU A 23 -45.26 -1.10 4.08
CA LEU A 23 -43.94 -1.75 4.11
C LEU A 23 -43.41 -2.14 2.72
N ALA A 24 -44.30 -2.47 1.77
CA ALA A 24 -43.90 -2.82 0.40
C ALA A 24 -43.35 -1.63 -0.41
N LEU A 25 -43.69 -0.40 -0.02
CA LEU A 25 -43.21 0.84 -0.66
C LEU A 25 -41.81 1.28 -0.16
N LEU A 26 -41.20 0.55 0.77
CA LEU A 26 -39.83 0.80 1.26
C LEU A 26 -38.76 -0.06 0.55
N SER A 27 -39.05 -0.58 -0.64
CA SER A 27 -38.04 -1.19 -1.52
C SER A 27 -37.16 -0.11 -2.18
N GLY A 28 -36.47 0.66 -1.33
CA GLY A 28 -35.34 1.49 -1.75
C GLY A 28 -34.31 0.60 -2.42
N GLY A 29 -34.08 0.83 -3.71
CA GLY A 29 -33.09 0.08 -4.48
C GLY A 29 -31.76 0.07 -3.75
N CYS A 30 -31.28 -1.13 -3.42
CA CYS A 30 -29.99 -1.34 -2.76
C CYS A 30 -28.90 -0.69 -3.62
N GLN A 31 -28.24 0.31 -3.07
CA GLN A 31 -27.07 0.93 -3.68
C GLN A 31 -25.87 0.14 -3.21
N THR A 32 -25.20 -0.53 -4.13
CA THR A 32 -24.00 -1.31 -3.83
C THR A 32 -22.77 -0.58 -4.35
N ARG A 33 -21.70 -0.64 -3.57
CA ARG A 33 -20.37 -0.13 -3.98
C ARG A 33 -19.54 -1.32 -4.41
N GLN A 34 -18.84 -1.20 -5.52
CA GLN A 34 -17.88 -2.19 -5.98
C GLN A 34 -16.49 -1.57 -5.94
N ALA A 35 -15.58 -2.22 -5.19
CA ALA A 35 -14.20 -1.77 -5.05
C ALA A 35 -13.36 -2.22 -6.25
N ILE A 36 -12.40 -1.39 -6.63
CA ILE A 36 -11.35 -1.72 -7.59
C ILE A 36 -9.99 -1.41 -7.00
N HIS A 37 -8.99 -2.18 -7.42
CA HIS A 37 -7.60 -1.98 -7.05
C HIS A 37 -6.78 -1.82 -8.34
N PHE A 38 -5.91 -0.82 -8.36
CA PHE A 38 -5.00 -0.59 -9.48
C PHE A 38 -3.72 0.07 -8.98
N LYS A 39 -2.66 -0.01 -9.78
CA LYS A 39 -1.40 0.66 -9.49
C LYS A 39 -1.36 2.02 -10.19
N VAL A 40 -0.85 3.03 -9.49
CA VAL A 40 -0.54 4.33 -10.07
C VAL A 40 0.90 4.68 -9.80
N LEU A 41 1.56 5.35 -10.74
CA LEU A 41 2.87 5.92 -10.45
C LEU A 41 2.70 7.08 -9.46
N ALA A 42 3.49 7.07 -8.39
CA ALA A 42 3.55 8.13 -7.40
C ALA A 42 4.94 8.78 -7.44
N PRO A 43 5.05 10.11 -7.33
CA PRO A 43 6.32 10.80 -7.40
C PRO A 43 7.20 10.53 -6.19
N ALA A 44 8.52 10.65 -6.38
CA ALA A 44 9.50 10.63 -5.31
C ALA A 44 9.27 11.82 -4.37
N THR A 45 9.53 11.64 -3.07
CA THR A 45 9.48 12.75 -2.10
C THR A 45 10.71 13.65 -2.20
N VAL A 46 11.88 13.05 -2.44
CA VAL A 46 13.15 13.71 -2.72
C VAL A 46 13.46 13.62 -4.20
N SER A 47 13.78 14.75 -4.83
CA SER A 47 14.18 14.79 -6.22
C SER A 47 15.69 14.60 -6.34
N ILE A 48 16.10 13.50 -6.96
CA ILE A 48 17.50 13.23 -7.28
C ILE A 48 17.85 13.89 -8.62
N PRO A 49 19.02 14.56 -8.73
CA PRO A 49 19.46 15.20 -9.96
C PRO A 49 19.30 14.31 -11.19
N SER A 50 18.71 14.86 -12.24
CA SER A 50 18.32 14.11 -13.44
C SER A 50 19.51 13.59 -14.28
N ASN A 51 20.72 14.09 -14.01
CA ASN A 51 21.97 13.55 -14.58
C ASN A 51 22.38 12.21 -13.96
N ILE A 52 21.81 11.84 -12.82
CA ILE A 52 22.04 10.54 -12.16
C ILE A 52 20.89 9.63 -12.57
N TYR A 53 21.13 8.69 -13.48
CA TYR A 53 20.15 7.68 -13.90
C TYR A 53 20.74 6.27 -13.85
N LYS A 54 22.06 6.11 -13.91
CA LYS A 54 22.77 4.84 -13.74
C LYS A 54 23.41 4.79 -12.35
N VAL A 55 22.98 3.85 -11.52
CA VAL A 55 23.35 3.79 -10.09
C VAL A 55 24.03 2.48 -9.72
N CYS A 56 25.02 2.58 -8.86
CA CYS A 56 25.71 1.46 -8.21
C CYS A 56 25.06 1.22 -6.84
N VAL A 57 24.83 -0.04 -6.46
CA VAL A 57 24.28 -0.40 -5.15
C VAL A 57 25.34 -1.13 -4.33
N ILE A 58 25.53 -0.73 -3.07
CA ILE A 58 26.51 -1.33 -2.17
C ILE A 58 25.83 -1.77 -0.87
N ASN A 59 26.01 -3.03 -0.52
CA ASN A 59 25.71 -3.57 0.80
C ASN A 59 26.91 -3.34 1.72
N ASN A 60 26.81 -2.36 2.61
CA ASN A 60 27.78 -2.08 3.68
C ASN A 60 27.23 -2.43 5.08
N ALA A 61 26.12 -3.18 5.12
CA ALA A 61 25.42 -3.46 6.36
C ALA A 61 25.93 -4.71 7.10
N ILE A 62 26.61 -5.62 6.40
CA ILE A 62 27.12 -6.86 6.98
C ILE A 62 28.48 -6.60 7.63
N ALA A 63 28.61 -6.89 8.93
CA ALA A 63 29.90 -6.81 9.61
C ALA A 63 30.71 -8.10 9.47
N ASN A 64 32.04 -7.98 9.47
CA ASN A 64 32.91 -9.17 9.49
C ASN A 64 32.64 -10.03 10.74
N ASN A 65 32.40 -11.33 10.54
CA ASN A 65 32.10 -12.35 11.56
C ASN A 65 30.75 -12.23 12.29
N SER A 66 29.82 -11.36 11.87
CA SER A 66 28.52 -11.24 12.56
C SER A 66 27.59 -12.45 12.35
N ASP A 67 27.64 -13.07 11.16
CA ASP A 67 26.75 -14.16 10.76
C ASP A 67 27.33 -15.58 10.99
N SER A 68 28.19 -15.78 12.00
CA SER A 68 29.06 -16.97 12.05
C SER A 68 28.89 -17.96 13.20
N ASN A 69 27.86 -17.90 14.04
CA ASN A 69 27.56 -18.99 14.97
C ASN A 69 26.05 -19.15 15.12
N GLY A 70 25.51 -20.36 14.94
CA GLY A 70 24.12 -20.62 15.28
C GLY A 70 23.89 -20.36 16.77
N VAL A 71 22.85 -19.60 17.10
CA VAL A 71 22.57 -19.16 18.47
C VAL A 71 21.30 -19.85 18.95
N PHE A 72 21.28 -20.28 20.20
CA PHE A 72 20.04 -20.71 20.84
C PHE A 72 19.30 -19.51 21.40
N TYR A 73 17.99 -19.41 21.15
CA TYR A 73 17.12 -18.46 21.83
C TYR A 73 15.99 -19.19 22.56
N ALA A 74 15.60 -18.67 23.72
CA ALA A 74 14.49 -19.19 24.48
C ALA A 74 13.23 -18.37 24.18
N PHE A 75 12.14 -19.05 23.85
CA PHE A 75 10.83 -18.45 23.65
C PHE A 75 9.75 -19.34 24.28
N ALA A 76 8.90 -18.74 25.10
CA ALA A 76 7.82 -19.43 25.81
C ALA A 76 8.26 -20.71 26.55
N GLY A 77 9.42 -20.65 27.22
CA GLY A 77 10.00 -21.79 27.95
C GLY A 77 10.56 -22.92 27.07
N LYS A 78 10.56 -22.75 25.74
CA LYS A 78 11.20 -23.66 24.78
C LYS A 78 12.48 -23.04 24.25
N LEU A 79 13.51 -23.86 24.03
CA LEU A 79 14.78 -23.44 23.42
C LEU A 79 14.76 -23.78 21.93
N TYR A 80 15.12 -22.82 21.09
CA TYR A 80 15.17 -22.93 19.64
C TYR A 80 16.61 -22.75 19.18
N TYR A 81 17.08 -23.61 18.27
CA TYR A 81 18.36 -23.44 17.60
C TYR A 81 18.16 -22.61 16.34
N ASP A 82 18.82 -21.46 16.26
CA ASP A 82 18.73 -20.56 15.13
C ASP A 82 20.05 -20.55 14.37
N SER A 83 20.02 -21.02 13.12
CA SER A 83 21.18 -21.01 12.21
C SER A 83 21.09 -19.93 11.15
N VAL A 84 20.07 -19.07 11.23
CA VAL A 84 19.82 -18.00 10.26
C VAL A 84 20.88 -16.91 10.40
N LYS A 85 21.43 -16.52 9.26
CA LYS A 85 22.36 -15.40 9.11
C LYS A 85 21.58 -14.11 8.94
N TYR A 86 21.13 -13.51 10.04
CA TYR A 86 20.18 -12.40 9.99
C TYR A 86 20.74 -11.14 9.34
N ASP A 87 22.05 -10.84 9.45
CA ASP A 87 22.60 -9.65 8.80
C ASP A 87 22.57 -9.81 7.28
N THR A 88 22.96 -10.99 6.79
CA THR A 88 22.82 -11.39 5.39
C THR A 88 21.35 -11.35 4.95
N LEU A 89 20.45 -11.97 5.71
CA LEU A 89 19.03 -12.04 5.38
C LEU A 89 18.40 -10.65 5.27
N LEU A 90 18.60 -9.80 6.28
CA LEU A 90 18.03 -8.46 6.33
C LEU A 90 18.58 -7.59 5.21
N SER A 91 19.91 -7.52 5.08
CA SER A 91 20.53 -6.60 4.13
C SER A 91 20.21 -6.94 2.68
N TRP A 92 20.23 -8.23 2.31
CA TRP A 92 19.88 -8.66 0.96
C TRP A 92 18.38 -8.55 0.69
N SER A 93 17.50 -8.89 1.64
CA SER A 93 16.06 -8.70 1.45
C SER A 93 15.71 -7.23 1.18
N ALA A 94 16.38 -6.29 1.87
CA ALA A 94 16.21 -4.87 1.62
C ALA A 94 16.73 -4.44 0.25
N ILE A 95 17.93 -4.88 -0.15
CA ILE A 95 18.53 -4.55 -1.46
C ILE A 95 17.73 -5.15 -2.61
N ASP A 96 17.31 -6.41 -2.52
CA ASP A 96 16.56 -7.10 -3.56
C ASP A 96 15.19 -6.43 -3.79
N ALA A 97 14.47 -6.12 -2.71
CA ALA A 97 13.20 -5.40 -2.82
C ALA A 97 13.40 -3.98 -3.41
N MET A 98 14.42 -3.26 -2.93
CA MET A 98 14.75 -1.92 -3.41
C MET A 98 15.06 -1.91 -4.91
N THR A 99 15.90 -2.83 -5.38
CA THR A 99 16.33 -2.95 -6.78
C THR A 99 15.20 -3.45 -7.69
N ALA A 100 14.34 -4.35 -7.21
CA ALA A 100 13.12 -4.75 -7.92
C ALA A 100 12.16 -3.57 -8.12
N ALA A 101 11.87 -2.81 -7.06
CA ALA A 101 10.99 -1.63 -7.13
C ALA A 101 11.61 -0.48 -7.95
N MET A 102 12.94 -0.33 -7.93
CA MET A 102 13.67 0.61 -8.79
C MET A 102 13.38 0.34 -10.27
N SER A 103 13.44 -0.94 -10.66
CA SER A 103 13.24 -1.40 -12.03
C SER A 103 11.83 -1.14 -12.57
N GLU A 104 10.80 -1.04 -11.70
CA GLU A 104 9.42 -0.75 -12.12
C GLU A 104 9.23 0.69 -12.64
N SER A 105 10.08 1.63 -12.23
CA SER A 105 9.91 3.07 -12.49
C SER A 105 10.66 3.61 -13.70
N ALA A 106 11.64 2.84 -14.20
CA ALA A 106 12.62 3.24 -15.21
C ALA A 106 13.44 4.52 -14.87
N ARG A 107 13.31 5.09 -13.66
CA ARG A 107 14.05 6.30 -13.25
C ARG A 107 15.54 6.01 -13.05
N PHE A 108 15.87 4.82 -12.57
CA PHE A 108 17.24 4.38 -12.34
C PHE A 108 17.49 3.02 -12.99
N GLU A 109 18.68 2.87 -13.55
CA GLU A 109 19.25 1.64 -14.08
C GLU A 109 20.40 1.20 -13.18
N LEU A 110 20.48 -0.09 -12.87
CA LEU A 110 21.64 -0.62 -12.15
C LEU A 110 22.87 -0.66 -13.04
N ALA A 111 23.98 -0.13 -12.54
CA ALA A 111 25.26 -0.18 -13.24
C ALA A 111 25.87 -1.59 -13.31
N SER A 112 25.59 -2.39 -12.28
CA SER A 112 26.08 -3.76 -12.09
C SER A 112 25.19 -4.44 -11.05
N ASP A 113 25.43 -5.73 -10.80
CA ASP A 113 24.91 -6.39 -9.61
C ASP A 113 25.38 -5.66 -8.33
N PRO A 114 24.57 -5.66 -7.26
CA PRO A 114 24.95 -5.00 -6.02
C PRO A 114 26.25 -5.57 -5.42
N TYR A 115 27.15 -4.69 -5.00
CA TYR A 115 28.42 -5.08 -4.37
C TYR A 115 28.24 -5.35 -2.88
N LEU A 116 28.91 -6.37 -2.35
CA LEU A 116 29.10 -6.54 -0.92
C LEU A 116 30.44 -5.93 -0.50
N LEU A 117 30.38 -4.94 0.39
CA LEU A 117 31.55 -4.37 1.05
C LEU A 117 31.37 -4.55 2.57
N PRO A 118 31.92 -5.63 3.16
CA PRO A 118 31.71 -5.89 4.59
C PRO A 118 32.24 -4.75 5.46
N ARG A 119 31.43 -4.34 6.43
CA ARG A 119 31.76 -3.29 7.38
C ARG A 119 32.94 -3.72 8.24
N GLN A 120 33.93 -2.83 8.36
CA GLN A 120 35.08 -3.06 9.22
C GLN A 120 34.68 -2.89 10.69
N PRO A 121 35.15 -3.73 11.64
CA PRO A 121 34.76 -3.68 13.06
C PRO A 121 35.01 -2.32 13.74
N GLN A 122 35.95 -1.52 13.23
CA GLN A 122 36.32 -0.21 13.76
C GLN A 122 35.60 0.97 13.07
N GLN A 123 34.82 0.73 12.01
CA GLN A 123 33.99 1.78 11.43
C GLN A 123 32.84 2.08 12.38
N GLN A 124 32.89 3.25 13.01
CA GLN A 124 31.71 3.81 13.67
C GLN A 124 30.60 3.95 12.63
N PHE A 125 29.39 3.52 12.99
CA PHE A 125 28.15 3.60 12.19
C PHE A 125 27.91 4.97 11.52
N SER A 126 28.57 6.04 12.01
CA SER A 126 28.42 7.41 11.51
C SER A 126 29.33 7.79 10.34
N LEU A 127 30.38 7.03 10.04
CA LEU A 127 31.35 7.42 9.00
C LEU A 127 30.86 6.99 7.61
N PRO A 128 30.81 7.90 6.62
CA PRO A 128 30.54 7.54 5.24
C PRO A 128 31.66 6.67 4.66
N LEU A 129 31.31 5.84 3.69
CA LEU A 129 32.31 5.23 2.83
C LEU A 129 33.15 6.34 2.18
N GLY A 130 34.46 6.16 2.17
CA GLY A 130 35.36 7.11 1.54
C GLY A 130 35.06 7.22 0.05
N LEU A 131 35.06 8.44 -0.49
CA LEU A 131 34.76 8.71 -1.89
C LEU A 131 35.66 7.90 -2.85
N MET A 132 36.92 7.67 -2.47
CA MET A 132 37.86 6.83 -3.24
C MET A 132 37.37 5.38 -3.38
N VAL A 133 36.75 4.81 -2.34
CA VAL A 133 36.19 3.45 -2.38
C VAL A 133 34.99 3.41 -3.32
N LEU A 134 34.11 4.40 -3.22
CA LEU A 134 32.94 4.52 -4.09
C LEU A 134 33.35 4.67 -5.57
N ASP A 135 34.32 5.53 -5.86
CA ASP A 135 34.84 5.74 -7.21
C ASP A 135 35.46 4.45 -7.78
N THR A 136 36.27 3.76 -6.98
CA THR A 136 36.92 2.50 -7.39
C THR A 136 35.90 1.40 -7.70
N LEU A 137 34.82 1.29 -6.92
CA LEU A 137 33.80 0.25 -7.11
C LEU A 137 32.81 0.58 -8.22
N CYS A 138 32.36 1.83 -8.30
CA CYS A 138 31.18 2.19 -9.09
C CYS A 138 31.52 2.85 -10.44
N SER A 139 32.63 3.58 -10.54
CA SER A 139 33.01 4.28 -11.78
C SER A 139 33.38 3.36 -12.94
N PRO A 140 34.01 2.18 -12.76
CA PRO A 140 34.27 1.24 -13.86
C PRO A 140 33.00 0.77 -14.60
N ALA A 141 31.87 0.71 -13.91
CA ALA A 141 30.57 0.35 -14.48
C ALA A 141 29.82 1.56 -15.11
N GLY A 142 30.43 2.75 -15.05
CA GLY A 142 29.85 4.01 -15.54
C GLY A 142 28.71 4.55 -14.69
N ALA A 143 28.65 4.17 -13.41
CA ALA A 143 27.64 4.70 -12.49
C ALA A 143 27.85 6.21 -12.28
N GLN A 144 26.77 6.98 -12.24
CA GLN A 144 26.80 8.40 -11.89
C GLN A 144 26.46 8.65 -10.41
N GLY A 145 25.87 7.66 -9.76
CA GLY A 145 25.52 7.72 -8.36
C GLY A 145 25.70 6.37 -7.66
N ALA A 146 25.83 6.40 -6.35
CA ALA A 146 25.95 5.20 -5.52
C ALA A 146 24.93 5.22 -4.39
N ILE A 147 24.16 4.15 -4.25
CA ILE A 147 23.24 3.92 -3.13
C ILE A 147 23.90 2.89 -2.22
N VAL A 148 24.10 3.27 -0.96
CA VAL A 148 24.74 2.44 0.05
C VAL A 148 23.74 2.12 1.14
N LEU A 149 23.51 0.82 1.38
CA LEU A 149 22.88 0.35 2.61
C LEU A 149 23.96 0.29 3.69
N GLU A 150 23.97 1.29 4.56
CA GLU A 150 25.01 1.48 5.57
C GLU A 150 24.77 0.57 6.78
N ASP A 151 23.51 0.37 7.17
CA ASP A 151 23.13 -0.46 8.30
C ASP A 151 21.69 -0.96 8.18
N ILE A 152 21.40 -2.12 8.77
CA ILE A 152 20.03 -2.61 8.93
C ILE A 152 19.92 -3.46 10.18
N ARG A 153 18.84 -3.24 10.93
CA ARG A 153 18.55 -3.96 12.18
C ARG A 153 17.06 -4.26 12.27
N ALA A 154 16.72 -5.41 12.83
CA ALA A 154 15.35 -5.79 13.15
C ALA A 154 15.28 -6.46 14.53
N PHE A 155 14.17 -6.22 15.23
CA PHE A 155 13.89 -6.77 16.54
C PHE A 155 12.45 -7.24 16.60
N ASP A 156 12.24 -8.47 17.06
CA ASP A 156 10.93 -9.02 17.37
C ASP A 156 10.58 -8.87 18.86
N MET A 157 9.28 -8.73 19.10
CA MET A 157 8.64 -8.80 20.40
C MET A 157 7.43 -9.70 20.26
N PHE A 158 7.19 -10.55 21.24
CA PHE A 158 6.08 -11.49 21.22
C PHE A 158 5.37 -11.47 22.58
N ASP A 159 4.08 -11.15 22.55
CA ASP A 159 3.21 -11.08 23.72
C ASP A 159 2.15 -12.20 23.64
N TYR A 160 1.73 -12.73 24.78
CA TYR A 160 0.63 -13.68 24.84
C TYR A 160 -0.23 -13.48 26.09
N TYR A 161 -1.51 -13.85 25.96
CA TYR A 161 -2.52 -13.80 26.99
C TYR A 161 -3.31 -15.10 26.96
N GLY A 162 -3.33 -15.82 28.08
CA GLY A 162 -4.18 -17.00 28.27
C GLY A 162 -5.54 -16.60 28.86
N PHE A 163 -6.59 -17.19 28.33
CA PHE A 163 -7.96 -17.08 28.85
C PHE A 163 -8.43 -18.45 29.35
N ASP A 164 -9.63 -18.47 29.93
CA ASP A 164 -10.28 -19.71 30.37
C ASP A 164 -10.44 -20.72 29.22
N GLN A 165 -10.51 -22.00 29.58
CA GLN A 165 -10.73 -23.11 28.66
C GLN A 165 -9.64 -23.29 27.59
N GLY A 166 -8.42 -22.78 27.83
CA GLY A 166 -7.27 -22.98 26.95
C GLY A 166 -7.33 -22.16 25.66
N LEU A 167 -8.07 -21.04 25.67
CA LEU A 167 -8.05 -20.04 24.61
C LEU A 167 -6.85 -19.11 24.81
N TYR A 168 -6.09 -18.84 23.75
CA TYR A 168 -4.93 -17.95 23.79
C TYR A 168 -5.07 -16.83 22.77
N TYR A 169 -4.77 -15.60 23.18
CA TYR A 169 -4.43 -14.50 22.28
C TYR A 169 -2.92 -14.32 22.26
N MET A 170 -2.34 -14.26 21.07
CA MET A 170 -0.92 -14.02 20.88
C MET A 170 -0.73 -12.86 19.92
N LYS A 171 0.37 -12.13 20.08
CA LYS A 171 0.74 -11.02 19.21
C LYS A 171 2.24 -11.01 18.98
N MET A 172 2.65 -10.93 17.73
CA MET A 172 4.02 -10.72 17.32
C MET A 172 4.17 -9.32 16.72
N LYS A 173 5.24 -8.63 17.10
CA LYS A 173 5.62 -7.33 16.58
C LYS A 173 7.06 -7.43 16.10
N VAL A 174 7.35 -6.97 14.89
CA VAL A 174 8.71 -6.83 14.38
C VAL A 174 8.97 -5.39 14.02
N VAL A 175 9.98 -4.78 14.63
CA VAL A 175 10.43 -3.40 14.36
C VAL A 175 11.73 -3.48 13.57
N GLY A 176 11.82 -2.76 12.45
CA GLY A 176 13.03 -2.70 11.65
C GLY A 176 13.46 -1.27 11.37
N ALA A 177 14.76 -1.05 11.22
CA ALA A 177 15.34 0.20 10.75
C ALA A 177 16.52 -0.07 9.81
N ALA A 178 16.66 0.76 8.77
CA ALA A 178 17.76 0.72 7.82
C ALA A 178 18.28 2.12 7.51
N ASP A 179 19.59 2.24 7.40
CA ASP A 179 20.29 3.49 7.09
C ASP A 179 20.78 3.44 5.65
N PHE A 180 20.34 4.41 4.84
CA PHE A 180 20.78 4.56 3.47
C PHE A 180 21.49 5.89 3.24
N ARG A 181 22.46 5.88 2.32
CA ARG A 181 23.08 7.07 1.75
C ARG A 181 23.10 6.98 0.23
N PHE A 182 22.81 8.10 -0.43
CA PHE A 182 22.93 8.25 -1.87
C PHE A 182 23.97 9.33 -2.18
N TYR A 183 24.97 8.98 -2.97
CA TYR A 183 26.05 9.85 -3.43
C TYR A 183 25.88 10.22 -4.90
N ASP A 184 26.18 11.47 -5.25
CA ASP A 184 26.53 11.89 -6.61
C ASP A 184 28.04 11.67 -6.79
N LEU A 185 28.43 10.75 -7.67
CA LEU A 185 29.84 10.38 -7.86
C LEU A 185 30.62 11.44 -8.64
N LYS A 186 29.95 12.24 -9.47
CA LYS A 186 30.57 13.32 -10.25
C LYS A 186 30.86 14.53 -9.37
N GLN A 187 29.89 14.92 -8.54
CA GLN A 187 30.04 16.05 -7.61
C GLN A 187 30.73 15.65 -6.31
N GLN A 188 30.85 14.34 -6.04
CA GLN A 188 31.44 13.79 -4.83
C GLN A 188 30.74 14.27 -3.54
N VAL A 189 29.41 14.38 -3.58
CA VAL A 189 28.57 14.81 -2.46
C VAL A 189 27.51 13.78 -2.12
N VAL A 190 27.05 13.78 -0.87
CA VAL A 190 25.87 13.03 -0.43
C VAL A 190 24.62 13.81 -0.84
N VAL A 191 23.79 13.24 -1.70
CA VAL A 191 22.54 13.84 -2.18
C VAL A 191 21.32 13.45 -1.32
N ASP A 192 21.38 12.32 -0.63
CA ASP A 192 20.38 11.94 0.38
C ASP A 192 21.02 11.07 1.47
N ARG A 193 20.58 11.29 2.71
CA ARG A 193 20.87 10.43 3.86
C ARG A 193 19.58 10.23 4.62
N TYR A 194 19.20 8.99 4.83
CA TYR A 194 17.91 8.70 5.45
C TYR A 194 17.92 7.40 6.24
N THR A 195 17.39 7.47 7.47
CA THR A 195 17.05 6.31 8.27
C THR A 195 15.59 6.00 8.06
N VAL A 196 15.30 4.86 7.44
CA VAL A 196 13.93 4.35 7.28
C VAL A 196 13.64 3.37 8.41
N SER A 197 12.46 3.47 9.02
CA SER A 197 11.99 2.52 10.02
C SER A 197 10.55 2.11 9.76
N ASP A 198 10.18 0.91 10.20
CA ASP A 198 8.82 0.42 10.12
C ASP A 198 8.51 -0.64 11.20
N THR A 199 7.24 -1.01 11.31
CA THR A 199 6.81 -2.07 12.23
C THR A 199 5.74 -2.95 11.58
N LEU A 200 5.96 -4.27 11.67
CA LEU A 200 4.98 -5.29 11.31
C LEU A 200 4.31 -5.86 12.56
N PHE A 201 3.03 -6.19 12.42
CA PHE A 201 2.22 -6.80 13.47
C PHE A 201 1.48 -8.01 12.93
N TRP A 202 1.45 -9.05 13.75
CA TRP A 202 0.59 -10.21 13.59
C TRP A 202 -0.08 -10.49 14.92
N ASP A 203 -1.32 -10.93 14.89
CA ASP A 203 -2.01 -11.40 16.07
C ASP A 203 -2.96 -12.54 15.71
N ASN A 204 -3.22 -13.40 16.69
CA ASN A 204 -4.07 -14.56 16.51
C ASN A 204 -4.78 -14.93 17.81
N VAL A 205 -5.98 -15.50 17.67
CA VAL A 205 -6.77 -16.07 18.76
C VAL A 205 -7.09 -17.51 18.41
N ALA A 206 -6.68 -18.47 19.24
CA ALA A 206 -7.01 -19.88 19.04
C ALA A 206 -7.05 -20.68 20.33
N TYR A 207 -7.82 -21.77 20.32
CA TYR A 207 -7.77 -22.79 21.36
C TYR A 207 -6.51 -23.65 21.20
N GLY A 208 -5.72 -23.72 22.26
CA GLY A 208 -4.45 -24.46 22.33
C GLY A 208 -3.23 -23.61 21.95
N TRP A 209 -2.17 -23.70 22.77
CA TRP A 209 -0.93 -22.95 22.62
C TRP A 209 -0.29 -23.13 21.23
N ASP A 210 -0.01 -24.39 20.86
CA ASP A 210 0.73 -24.69 19.63
C ASP A 210 -0.08 -24.29 18.38
N ARG A 211 -1.41 -24.43 18.40
CA ARG A 211 -2.27 -23.98 17.30
C ARG A 211 -2.24 -22.45 17.14
N CYS A 212 -2.26 -21.72 18.26
CA CYS A 212 -2.17 -20.27 18.22
C CYS A 212 -0.82 -19.81 17.66
N LEU A 213 0.27 -20.44 18.11
CA LEU A 213 1.64 -20.14 17.67
C LEU A 213 1.91 -20.49 16.20
N GLN A 214 1.33 -21.58 15.67
CA GLN A 214 1.50 -21.99 14.27
C GLN A 214 0.91 -21.01 13.23
N ALA A 215 0.09 -20.05 13.65
CA ALA A 215 -0.46 -19.04 12.74
C ALA A 215 0.51 -17.87 12.47
N PHE A 216 1.59 -17.75 13.24
CA PHE A 216 2.59 -16.71 13.05
C PHE A 216 3.60 -17.13 11.98
N PRO A 217 4.10 -16.18 11.17
CA PRO A 217 5.19 -16.48 10.27
C PRO A 217 6.45 -16.87 11.03
N ALA A 218 7.32 -17.61 10.37
CA ALA A 218 8.64 -17.89 10.91
C ALA A 218 9.44 -16.58 11.10
N ARG A 219 10.39 -16.58 12.03
CA ARG A 219 11.12 -15.38 12.43
C ARG A 219 11.93 -14.77 11.28
N ASP A 220 12.60 -15.62 10.50
CA ASP A 220 13.30 -15.27 9.27
C ASP A 220 12.36 -14.68 8.21
N GLU A 221 11.19 -15.28 7.98
CA GLU A 221 10.18 -14.73 7.07
C GLU A 221 9.73 -13.33 7.52
N ALA A 222 9.47 -13.15 8.82
CA ALA A 222 9.06 -11.86 9.38
C ALA A 222 10.16 -10.79 9.23
N PHE A 223 11.43 -11.19 9.42
CA PHE A 223 12.62 -10.34 9.29
C PHE A 223 12.89 -9.96 7.83
N ALA A 224 12.81 -10.92 6.91
CA ALA A 224 12.90 -10.67 5.48
C ALA A 224 11.80 -9.70 5.03
N ARG A 225 10.56 -9.90 5.51
CA ARG A 225 9.42 -9.05 5.14
C ARG A 225 9.59 -7.60 5.60
N ILE A 226 10.03 -7.35 6.85
CA ILE A 226 10.29 -5.99 7.32
C ILE A 226 11.45 -5.36 6.52
N ALA A 227 12.52 -6.09 6.26
CA ALA A 227 13.66 -5.59 5.49
C ALA A 227 13.28 -5.19 4.06
N SER A 228 12.51 -6.04 3.36
CA SER A 228 11.97 -5.72 2.04
C SER A 228 11.09 -4.46 2.05
N GLN A 229 10.30 -4.25 3.11
CA GLN A 229 9.51 -3.02 3.25
C GLN A 229 10.39 -1.78 3.44
N LEU A 230 11.47 -1.88 4.21
CA LEU A 230 12.42 -0.78 4.40
C LEU A 230 13.10 -0.40 3.09
N GLY A 231 13.56 -1.38 2.30
CA GLY A 231 14.12 -1.17 0.96
C GLY A 231 13.13 -0.48 0.01
N ASN A 232 11.90 -0.99 -0.08
CA ASN A 232 10.82 -0.40 -0.89
C ASN A 232 10.46 1.03 -0.46
N LYS A 233 10.45 1.31 0.84
CA LYS A 233 10.20 2.66 1.37
C LYS A 233 11.33 3.62 1.01
N TYR A 234 12.59 3.17 1.08
CA TYR A 234 13.72 4.02 0.70
C TYR A 234 13.70 4.36 -0.79
N ILE A 235 13.51 3.38 -1.68
CA ILE A 235 13.46 3.68 -3.12
C ILE A 235 12.29 4.59 -3.49
N SER A 236 11.12 4.42 -2.87
CA SER A 236 9.95 5.31 -3.07
C SER A 236 10.19 6.75 -2.59
N ARG A 237 11.21 6.97 -1.75
CA ARG A 237 11.63 8.32 -1.34
C ARG A 237 12.35 9.04 -2.46
N ILE A 238 13.24 8.35 -3.17
CA ILE A 238 14.21 8.93 -4.12
C ILE A 238 13.87 8.65 -5.60
N SER A 239 12.92 7.76 -5.86
CA SER A 239 12.45 7.37 -7.18
C SER A 239 10.92 7.34 -7.20
N PRO A 240 10.27 7.74 -8.31
CA PRO A 240 8.87 7.39 -8.53
C PRO A 240 8.66 5.89 -8.42
N THR A 241 7.56 5.44 -7.84
CA THR A 241 7.25 4.00 -7.69
C THR A 241 5.75 3.74 -7.86
N LEU A 242 5.40 2.49 -8.23
CA LEU A 242 4.00 2.09 -8.35
C LEU A 242 3.37 1.92 -6.96
N ARG A 243 2.33 2.71 -6.70
CA ARG A 243 1.53 2.68 -5.48
C ARG A 243 0.17 2.03 -5.77
N ASN A 244 -0.21 1.07 -4.93
CA ASN A 244 -1.55 0.49 -4.99
C ASN A 244 -2.58 1.52 -4.52
N GLU A 245 -3.61 1.71 -5.31
CA GLU A 245 -4.74 2.58 -5.03
C GLU A 245 -6.03 1.77 -5.04
N GLN A 246 -6.96 2.17 -4.18
CA GLN A 246 -8.30 1.63 -4.15
C GLN A 246 -9.30 2.74 -4.47
N ARG A 247 -10.26 2.41 -5.33
CA ARG A 247 -11.45 3.24 -5.60
C ARG A 247 -12.68 2.36 -5.50
N PHE A 248 -13.84 2.97 -5.66
CA PHE A 248 -15.08 2.24 -5.87
C PHE A 248 -15.93 2.95 -6.92
N TYR A 249 -16.91 2.23 -7.45
CA TYR A 249 -18.00 2.82 -8.21
C TYR A 249 -19.33 2.28 -7.68
N PHE A 250 -20.41 2.97 -8.02
CA PHE A 250 -21.75 2.63 -7.58
C PHE A 250 -22.47 1.76 -8.59
N VAL A 251 -23.27 0.81 -8.09
CA VAL A 251 -24.17 -0.02 -8.87
C VAL A 251 -25.58 0.14 -8.30
N LEU A 252 -26.57 0.31 -9.18
CA LEU A 252 -27.98 0.41 -8.83
C LEU A 252 -28.74 -0.74 -9.48
N SER A 253 -29.24 -1.68 -8.66
CA SER A 253 -29.93 -2.88 -9.14
C SER A 253 -31.20 -2.56 -9.96
N ASN A 254 -31.83 -1.42 -9.70
CA ASN A 254 -33.04 -0.96 -10.39
C ASN A 254 -32.78 -0.06 -11.61
N ASN A 255 -31.52 0.10 -12.05
CA ASN A 255 -31.19 0.88 -13.24
C ASN A 255 -30.30 0.06 -14.20
N SER A 256 -30.78 -0.17 -15.42
CA SER A 256 -30.09 -0.96 -16.46
C SER A 256 -28.75 -0.36 -16.88
N ASP A 257 -28.66 0.96 -16.94
CA ASP A 257 -27.46 1.68 -17.38
C ASP A 257 -26.35 1.54 -16.32
N PHE A 258 -26.69 1.57 -15.03
CA PHE A 258 -25.73 1.28 -13.95
C PHE A 258 -25.20 -0.15 -14.02
N LYS A 259 -26.07 -1.14 -14.26
CA LYS A 259 -25.68 -2.55 -14.35
C LYS A 259 -24.76 -2.80 -15.54
N LYS A 260 -25.13 -2.35 -16.74
CA LYS A 260 -24.29 -2.47 -17.93
C LYS A 260 -22.96 -1.73 -17.78
N GLY A 261 -22.97 -0.52 -17.24
CA GLY A 261 -21.74 0.21 -16.96
C GLY A 261 -20.80 -0.54 -16.01
N ALA A 262 -21.36 -1.15 -14.96
CA ALA A 262 -20.60 -2.00 -14.03
C ALA A 262 -20.00 -3.23 -14.71
N GLU A 263 -20.77 -3.93 -15.56
CA GLU A 263 -20.29 -5.11 -16.32
C GLU A 263 -19.07 -4.78 -17.18
N TYR A 264 -19.06 -3.63 -17.86
CA TYR A 264 -17.91 -3.18 -18.65
C TYR A 264 -16.75 -2.69 -17.78
N ALA A 265 -17.04 -2.02 -16.67
CA ALA A 265 -16.01 -1.58 -15.72
C ALA A 265 -15.26 -2.77 -15.10
N GLN A 266 -15.95 -3.87 -14.78
CA GLN A 266 -15.33 -5.11 -14.30
C GLN A 266 -14.37 -5.73 -15.32
N GLN A 267 -14.60 -5.51 -16.61
CA GLN A 267 -13.73 -5.95 -17.71
C GLN A 267 -12.62 -4.93 -18.03
N GLY A 268 -12.50 -3.85 -17.27
CA GLY A 268 -11.54 -2.76 -17.52
C GLY A 268 -11.92 -1.86 -18.71
N MET A 269 -13.10 -2.03 -19.31
CA MET A 269 -13.58 -1.26 -20.46
C MET A 269 -14.20 0.07 -20.02
N TRP A 270 -13.40 0.93 -19.38
CA TRP A 270 -13.86 2.18 -18.74
C TRP A 270 -14.52 3.17 -19.70
N ALA A 271 -13.99 3.30 -20.92
CA ALA A 271 -14.60 4.16 -21.94
C ALA A 271 -16.01 3.67 -22.33
N THR A 272 -16.22 2.35 -22.41
CA THR A 272 -17.52 1.76 -22.71
C THR A 272 -18.46 1.88 -21.51
N ALA A 273 -17.97 1.67 -20.29
CA ALA A 273 -18.73 1.88 -19.06
C ALA A 273 -19.29 3.32 -18.97
N ALA A 274 -18.46 4.31 -19.28
CA ALA A 274 -18.85 5.73 -19.30
C ALA A 274 -20.03 6.01 -20.27
N ARG A 275 -20.11 5.31 -21.41
CA ARG A 275 -21.23 5.48 -22.36
C ARG A 275 -22.58 5.09 -21.77
N TYR A 276 -22.61 4.20 -20.78
CA TYR A 276 -23.85 3.87 -20.07
C TYR A 276 -24.14 4.87 -18.95
N TRP A 277 -23.13 5.32 -18.21
CA TRP A 277 -23.32 6.24 -17.09
C TRP A 277 -23.62 7.69 -17.50
N ILE A 278 -23.26 8.13 -18.71
CA ILE A 278 -23.53 9.50 -19.18
C ILE A 278 -25.02 9.88 -19.18
N LYS A 279 -25.89 8.92 -19.54
CA LYS A 279 -27.34 9.12 -19.63
C LYS A 279 -27.97 9.38 -18.25
N PRO A 280 -27.77 8.54 -17.22
CA PRO A 280 -28.26 8.84 -15.88
C PRO A 280 -27.54 10.04 -15.23
N ALA A 281 -26.28 10.33 -15.58
CA ALA A 281 -25.56 11.51 -15.10
C ALA A 281 -26.27 12.82 -15.50
N SER A 282 -26.85 12.87 -16.70
CA SER A 282 -27.63 14.01 -17.19
C SER A 282 -29.13 13.94 -16.83
N GLY A 283 -29.51 12.98 -15.98
CA GLY A 283 -30.91 12.70 -15.66
C GLY A 283 -31.51 13.63 -14.60
N LYS A 284 -32.85 13.72 -14.55
CA LYS A 284 -33.58 14.54 -13.57
C LYS A 284 -33.49 14.00 -12.13
N ARG A 285 -33.19 12.72 -11.95
CA ARG A 285 -33.12 12.06 -10.63
C ARG A 285 -31.79 12.40 -9.96
N LYS A 286 -31.78 13.42 -9.10
CA LYS A 286 -30.57 13.95 -8.43
C LYS A 286 -29.62 12.88 -7.90
N LEU A 287 -30.15 11.87 -7.20
CA LEU A 287 -29.31 10.79 -6.65
C LEU A 287 -28.67 9.93 -7.75
N GLN A 288 -29.42 9.54 -8.79
CA GLN A 288 -28.86 8.77 -9.90
C GLN A 288 -27.84 9.60 -10.69
N ALA A 289 -28.13 10.89 -10.89
CA ALA A 289 -27.23 11.82 -11.55
C ALA A 289 -25.91 11.99 -10.79
N ALA A 290 -25.97 12.14 -9.45
CA ALA A 290 -24.79 12.21 -8.59
C ALA A 290 -23.94 10.94 -8.67
N LEU A 291 -24.55 9.76 -8.51
CA LEU A 291 -23.82 8.48 -8.51
C LEU A 291 -23.24 8.16 -9.90
N ALA A 292 -23.97 8.48 -10.98
CA ALA A 292 -23.49 8.28 -12.33
C ALA A 292 -22.33 9.22 -12.65
N SER A 293 -22.42 10.50 -12.25
CA SER A 293 -21.32 11.46 -12.37
C SER A 293 -20.08 11.02 -11.57
N PHE A 294 -20.28 10.44 -10.39
CA PHE A 294 -19.17 9.84 -9.62
C PHE A 294 -18.50 8.70 -10.41
N ASN A 295 -19.29 7.80 -11.00
CA ASN A 295 -18.76 6.71 -11.81
C ASN A 295 -18.06 7.21 -13.08
N MET A 296 -18.57 8.29 -13.70
CA MET A 296 -17.92 8.96 -14.84
C MET A 296 -16.57 9.56 -14.46
N ALA A 297 -16.44 10.12 -13.25
CA ALA A 297 -15.16 10.59 -12.73
C ALA A 297 -14.14 9.44 -12.67
N LEU A 298 -14.55 8.28 -12.12
CA LEU A 298 -13.70 7.10 -12.08
C LEU A 298 -13.32 6.60 -13.47
N ALA A 299 -14.28 6.47 -14.39
CA ALA A 299 -14.00 6.05 -15.75
C ALA A 299 -13.03 7.00 -16.48
N SER A 300 -13.00 8.27 -16.10
CA SER A 300 -12.08 9.27 -16.65
C SER A 300 -10.69 9.17 -16.02
N GLU A 301 -10.59 8.97 -14.69
CA GLU A 301 -9.32 8.70 -13.99
C GLU A 301 -8.64 7.46 -14.59
N MET A 302 -9.40 6.38 -14.79
CA MET A 302 -8.88 5.12 -15.34
C MET A 302 -8.43 5.23 -16.80
N GLN A 303 -8.81 6.31 -17.50
CA GLN A 303 -8.32 6.64 -18.85
C GLN A 303 -7.17 7.67 -18.84
N GLY A 304 -6.66 8.05 -17.66
CA GLY A 304 -5.61 9.07 -17.52
C GLY A 304 -6.08 10.51 -17.70
N LYS A 305 -7.40 10.75 -17.77
CA LYS A 305 -7.99 12.08 -18.02
C LYS A 305 -8.44 12.71 -16.70
N LEU A 306 -7.48 13.16 -15.91
CA LEU A 306 -7.70 13.69 -14.55
C LEU A 306 -8.52 15.00 -14.54
N ASP A 307 -8.33 15.85 -15.53
CA ASP A 307 -9.10 17.06 -15.78
C ASP A 307 -10.61 16.74 -15.98
N ILE A 308 -10.90 15.74 -16.81
CA ILE A 308 -12.28 15.28 -17.05
C ILE A 308 -12.83 14.57 -15.81
N ALA A 309 -11.99 13.84 -15.07
CA ALA A 309 -12.38 13.22 -13.81
C ALA A 309 -12.81 14.28 -12.77
N LEU A 310 -12.05 15.37 -12.64
CA LEU A 310 -12.35 16.49 -11.77
C LEU A 310 -13.66 17.18 -12.18
N TYR A 311 -13.89 17.39 -13.47
CA TYR A 311 -15.17 17.91 -13.95
C TYR A 311 -16.35 17.04 -13.49
N TRP A 312 -16.28 15.73 -13.69
CA TRP A 312 -17.38 14.83 -13.35
C TRP A 312 -17.61 14.67 -11.84
N ILE A 313 -16.56 14.69 -11.02
CA ILE A 313 -16.74 14.62 -9.57
C ILE A 313 -17.39 15.91 -9.04
N GLU A 314 -17.09 17.06 -9.65
CA GLU A 314 -17.80 18.31 -9.33
C GLU A 314 -19.27 18.25 -9.75
N GLN A 315 -19.60 17.69 -10.92
CA GLN A 315 -21.00 17.44 -11.30
C GLN A 315 -21.72 16.53 -10.28
N SER A 316 -21.03 15.52 -9.76
CA SER A 316 -21.57 14.66 -8.70
C SER A 316 -21.97 15.48 -7.47
N LEU A 317 -21.08 16.36 -7.01
CA LEU A 317 -21.28 17.23 -5.84
C LEU A 317 -22.36 18.28 -6.06
N LEU A 318 -22.50 18.81 -7.28
CA LEU A 318 -23.59 19.72 -7.66
C LEU A 318 -24.95 19.04 -7.60
N HIS A 319 -25.05 17.78 -8.03
CA HIS A 319 -26.29 17.02 -7.91
C HIS A 319 -26.61 16.63 -6.47
N LYS A 320 -25.60 16.17 -5.71
CA LYS A 320 -25.72 15.83 -4.29
C LYS A 320 -24.35 15.84 -3.61
N GLN A 321 -24.22 16.64 -2.55
CA GLN A 321 -23.06 16.61 -1.66
C GLN A 321 -23.01 15.29 -0.89
N THR A 322 -21.90 14.56 -1.01
CA THR A 322 -21.63 13.33 -0.24
C THR A 322 -20.18 13.32 0.25
N PRO A 323 -19.90 12.77 1.45
CA PRO A 323 -18.53 12.63 1.94
C PRO A 323 -17.63 11.84 0.98
N GLU A 324 -18.19 10.84 0.32
CA GLU A 324 -17.50 10.03 -0.70
C GLU A 324 -17.00 10.87 -1.87
N ALA A 325 -17.85 11.72 -2.43
CA ALA A 325 -17.49 12.55 -3.57
C ALA A 325 -16.50 13.65 -3.18
N GLN A 326 -16.64 14.23 -1.98
CA GLN A 326 -15.69 15.22 -1.45
C GLN A 326 -14.29 14.61 -1.29
N LYS A 327 -14.20 13.45 -0.63
CA LYS A 327 -12.94 12.70 -0.47
C LYS A 327 -12.34 12.32 -1.82
N TYR A 328 -13.17 11.89 -2.77
CA TYR A 328 -12.66 11.52 -4.09
C TYR A 328 -12.14 12.73 -4.87
N ARG A 329 -12.81 13.88 -4.77
CA ARG A 329 -12.30 15.14 -5.34
C ARG A 329 -10.94 15.53 -4.77
N GLU A 330 -10.77 15.49 -3.44
CA GLU A 330 -9.47 15.76 -2.80
C GLU A 330 -8.38 14.80 -3.31
N THR A 331 -8.75 13.53 -3.50
CA THR A 331 -7.86 12.52 -4.06
C THR A 331 -7.44 12.86 -5.50
N LEU A 332 -8.38 13.28 -6.35
CA LEU A 332 -8.10 13.68 -7.73
C LEU A 332 -7.23 14.95 -7.81
N PHE A 333 -7.46 15.94 -6.94
CA PHE A 333 -6.58 17.12 -6.86
C PHE A 333 -5.16 16.75 -6.46
N LYS A 334 -5.01 15.88 -5.45
CA LYS A 334 -3.69 15.34 -5.07
C LYS A 334 -3.04 14.62 -6.25
N ARG A 335 -3.79 13.81 -6.98
CA ARG A 335 -3.30 13.07 -8.15
C ARG A 335 -2.83 14.00 -9.26
N GLN A 336 -3.53 15.12 -9.51
CA GLN A 336 -3.09 16.11 -10.50
C GLN A 336 -1.72 16.70 -10.13
N ALA A 337 -1.55 17.13 -8.89
CA ALA A 337 -0.26 17.64 -8.40
C ALA A 337 0.85 16.57 -8.41
N GLU A 338 0.49 15.30 -8.13
CA GLU A 338 1.42 14.17 -8.26
C GLU A 338 1.90 13.98 -9.71
N VAL A 339 1.01 14.11 -10.70
CA VAL A 339 1.36 14.00 -12.13
C VAL A 339 2.30 15.12 -12.56
N ASP A 340 2.03 16.36 -12.15
CA ASP A 340 2.91 17.49 -12.49
C ASP A 340 4.33 17.27 -11.96
N LYS A 341 4.46 16.74 -10.74
CA LYS A 341 5.76 16.38 -10.15
C LYS A 341 6.42 15.20 -10.86
N LEU A 342 5.65 14.22 -11.34
CA LEU A 342 6.17 13.09 -12.10
C LEU A 342 6.77 13.52 -13.44
N VAL A 343 6.13 14.46 -14.14
CA VAL A 343 6.64 15.02 -15.40
C VAL A 343 8.03 15.63 -15.19
N GLU A 344 8.20 16.42 -14.12
CA GLU A 344 9.51 16.98 -13.75
C GLU A 344 10.55 15.89 -13.43
N GLN A 345 10.17 14.89 -12.64
CA GLN A 345 11.09 13.85 -12.15
C GLN A 345 11.51 12.84 -13.21
N LEU A 346 10.64 12.56 -14.18
CA LEU A 346 10.86 11.57 -15.22
C LEU A 346 11.26 12.19 -16.57
N LYS A 347 11.19 13.52 -16.71
CA LYS A 347 11.39 14.23 -17.99
C LYS A 347 10.56 13.65 -19.14
N ILE A 348 9.34 13.20 -18.83
CA ILE A 348 8.39 12.80 -19.87
C ILE A 348 7.95 14.09 -20.55
N GLU A 349 8.28 14.28 -21.84
CA GLU A 349 7.67 15.36 -22.61
C GLU A 349 6.14 15.12 -22.65
N PRO A 350 5.33 16.14 -22.36
CA PRO A 350 3.88 15.99 -22.17
C PRO A 350 3.12 15.49 -23.41
#